data_AF-A0A2G7GZB1-F1
#
_entry.id   AF-A0A2G7GZB1-F1
#
_cell.length_a   1.000
_cell.length_b   1.000
_cell.length_c   1.000
_cell.angle_alpha   90.00
_cell.angle_beta   90.00
_cell.angle_gamma   90.00
#
_symmetry.space_group_name_H-M   'P 1'
#
loop_
_entity.id
_entity.type
_entity.pdbx_description
1 polymer ?
#
loop_
_entity_poly.entity_id
_entity_poly.type
_entity_poly.pdbx_seq_one_letter_code
_entity_poly.pdbx_strand_id
1 'polypeptide(L)'
;MEYARRIEIRLPQTEQKTYEKGKVIRTPGPDPLRIGELVRGELEPAIQARYGEDTELTFSAAQVADVRLLGPFPEKAPVVRAWVQGLLGEALENLTDVE
;
A
#
# COMPACT_ATOMS: atom_id res chain seq x y z
N MET A 1 21.99 -5.28 0.56
CA MET A 1 21.23 -6.48 0.95
C MET A 1 20.52 -6.97 -0.29
N GLU A 2 20.61 -8.25 -0.60
CA GLU A 2 19.87 -8.84 -1.72
C GLU A 2 18.61 -9.47 -1.12
N TYR A 3 17.45 -8.91 -1.46
CA TYR A 3 16.17 -9.43 -0.97
C TYR A 3 15.79 -10.67 -1.78
N ALA A 4 15.35 -11.73 -1.09
CA ALA A 4 14.90 -12.96 -1.73
C ALA A 4 13.47 -12.83 -2.29
N ARG A 5 12.66 -11.96 -1.67
CA ARG A 5 11.25 -11.72 -2.01
C ARG A 5 10.96 -10.23 -1.98
N ARG A 6 9.97 -9.79 -2.75
CA ARG A 6 9.43 -8.43 -2.71
C ARG A 6 7.91 -8.45 -2.74
N ILE A 7 7.33 -7.64 -1.86
CA ILE A 7 5.92 -7.27 -1.89
C ILE A 7 5.85 -5.81 -2.34
N GLU A 8 5.25 -5.58 -3.51
CA GLU A 8 4.99 -4.24 -4.03
C GLU A 8 3.51 -3.92 -3.84
N ILE A 9 3.23 -2.90 -3.01
CA ILE A 9 1.90 -2.35 -2.80
C ILE A 9 1.70 -1.18 -3.76
N ARG A 10 0.72 -1.32 -4.64
CA ARG A 10 0.40 -0.33 -5.66
C ARG A 10 -0.84 0.44 -5.22
N LEU A 11 -0.69 1.73 -5.01
CA LEU A 11 -1.75 2.59 -4.47
C LEU A 11 -2.30 3.53 -5.55
N PRO A 12 -3.64 3.71 -5.62
CA PRO A 12 -4.23 4.60 -6.60
C PRO A 12 -4.04 6.06 -6.20
N GLN A 13 -3.71 6.91 -7.17
CA GLN A 13 -3.85 8.36 -6.99
C GLN A 13 -5.34 8.68 -6.97
N THR A 14 -5.85 9.12 -5.82
CA THR A 14 -7.23 9.57 -5.71
C THR A 14 -7.38 10.98 -6.28
N GLU A 15 -8.61 11.34 -6.70
CA GLU A 15 -8.97 12.70 -7.10
C GLU A 15 -9.96 13.27 -6.08
N GLN A 16 -9.76 14.51 -5.65
CA GLN A 16 -10.75 15.29 -4.91
C GLN A 16 -11.57 16.11 -5.91
N LYS A 17 -12.90 16.08 -5.75
CA LYS A 17 -13.82 16.87 -6.57
C LYS A 17 -14.36 18.01 -5.73
N THR A 18 -14.08 19.24 -6.16
CA THR A 18 -14.70 20.45 -5.61
C THR A 18 -15.60 21.08 -6.66
N TYR A 19 -16.67 21.75 -6.22
CA TYR A 19 -17.63 22.41 -7.11
C TYR A 19 -17.51 23.93 -6.93
N GLU A 20 -17.07 24.62 -7.97
CA GLU A 20 -16.98 26.08 -7.97
C GLU A 20 -17.75 26.63 -9.18
N LYS A 21 -18.75 27.49 -8.93
CA LYS A 21 -19.57 28.17 -9.96
C LYS A 21 -20.14 27.20 -11.02
N GLY A 22 -20.63 26.04 -10.57
CA GLY A 22 -21.22 25.02 -11.45
C GLY A 22 -20.22 24.20 -12.26
N LYS A 23 -18.91 24.37 -12.04
CA LYS A 23 -17.85 23.57 -12.66
C LYS A 23 -17.26 22.59 -11.64
N VAL A 24 -16.99 21.36 -12.08
CA VAL A 24 -16.22 20.37 -11.32
C VAL A 24 -14.75 20.69 -11.47
N ILE A 25 -14.10 21.04 -10.37
CA ILE A 25 -12.64 21.12 -10.28
C ILE A 25 -12.16 19.79 -9.70
N ARG A 26 -11.21 19.16 -10.40
CA ARG A 26 -10.55 17.94 -9.94
C ARG A 26 -9.16 18.28 -9.47
N THR A 27 -8.89 18.11 -8.18
CA THR A 27 -7.56 18.26 -7.60
C THR A 27 -6.99 16.86 -7.32
N PRO A 28 -5.68 16.65 -7.50
CA PRO A 28 -5.04 15.43 -7.02
C PRO A 28 -5.30 15.27 -5.52
N GLY A 29 -5.70 14.07 -5.12
CA GLY A 29 -5.76 13.66 -3.72
C GLY A 29 -4.35 13.46 -3.13
N PRO A 30 -4.25 12.89 -1.91
CA PRO A 30 -2.96 12.66 -1.26
C PRO A 30 -2.02 11.81 -2.12
N ASP A 31 -0.71 12.10 -2.04
CA ASP A 31 0.33 11.35 -2.77
C ASP A 31 0.39 9.89 -2.26
N PRO A 32 0.16 8.90 -3.14
CA PRO A 32 0.18 7.48 -2.79
C PRO A 32 1.49 7.03 -2.18
N LEU A 33 2.63 7.56 -2.64
CA LEU A 33 3.94 7.22 -2.07
C LEU A 33 4.07 7.76 -0.65
N ARG A 34 3.60 8.98 -0.42
CA ARG A 34 3.59 9.57 0.92
C ARG A 34 2.70 8.78 1.88
N ILE A 35 1.53 8.31 1.42
CA ILE A 35 0.67 7.41 2.21
C ILE A 35 1.43 6.11 2.51
N GLY A 36 2.06 5.51 1.50
CA GLY A 36 2.85 4.28 1.66
C GLY A 36 3.95 4.41 2.73
N GLU A 37 4.69 5.51 2.71
CA GLU A 37 5.72 5.78 3.72
C GLU A 37 5.16 6.01 5.13
N LEU A 38 3.94 6.54 5.27
CA LEU A 38 3.29 6.69 6.57
C LEU A 38 2.91 5.33 7.19
N VAL A 39 2.42 4.39 6.38
CA VAL A 39 2.03 3.05 6.85
C VAL A 39 3.20 2.06 6.90
N ARG A 40 4.33 2.38 6.26
CA ARG A 40 5.51 1.49 6.18
C ARG A 40 5.94 0.97 7.55
N GLY A 41 5.94 1.84 8.56
CA GLY A 41 6.38 1.49 9.92
C GLY A 41 5.56 0.38 10.57
N GLU A 42 4.29 0.23 10.19
CA GLU A 42 3.42 -0.87 10.64
C GLU A 42 3.57 -2.11 9.74
N LEU A 43 3.59 -1.90 8.42
CA LEU A 43 3.53 -2.99 7.44
C LEU A 43 4.84 -3.78 7.36
N GLU A 44 5.98 -3.09 7.33
CA GLU A 44 7.28 -3.71 7.08
C GLU A 44 7.68 -4.69 8.20
N PRO A 45 7.55 -4.36 9.50
CA PRO A 45 7.81 -5.32 10.57
C PRO A 45 6.87 -6.53 10.54
N ALA A 46 5.58 -6.33 10.25
CA ALA A 46 4.61 -7.42 10.18
C ALA A 46 4.88 -8.37 9.01
N ILE A 47 5.28 -7.83 7.85
CA ILE A 47 5.70 -8.60 6.67
C ILE A 47 6.98 -9.38 6.97
N GLN A 48 7.98 -8.75 7.56
CA GLN A 48 9.25 -9.39 7.87
C GLN A 48 9.12 -10.43 8.99
N ALA A 49 8.22 -10.21 9.97
CA ALA A 49 7.91 -11.21 10.98
C ALA A 49 7.29 -12.49 10.38
N ARG A 50 6.51 -12.35 9.29
CA ARG A 50 5.85 -13.48 8.64
C ARG A 50 6.72 -14.18 7.60
N TYR A 51 7.45 -13.42 6.79
CA TYR A 51 8.18 -13.94 5.62
C TYR A 51 9.70 -13.86 5.74
N GLY A 52 10.24 -13.20 6.77
CA GLY A 52 11.67 -13.01 7.00
C GLY A 52 12.16 -11.61 6.62
N GLU A 53 13.26 -11.19 7.23
CA GLU A 53 13.94 -9.90 6.99
C GLU A 53 14.46 -9.74 5.55
N ASP A 54 14.56 -10.85 4.81
CA ASP A 54 14.91 -10.89 3.38
C ASP A 54 13.73 -10.55 2.45
N THR A 55 12.60 -10.09 3.00
CA THR A 55 11.41 -9.67 2.26
C THR A 55 11.32 -8.15 2.19
N GLU A 56 11.44 -7.60 0.98
CA GLU A 56 11.34 -6.16 0.72
C GLU A 56 9.88 -5.70 0.61
N LEU A 57 9.57 -4.56 1.21
CA LEU A 57 8.32 -3.82 0.98
C LEU A 57 8.58 -2.56 0.15
N THR A 58 7.87 -2.43 -0.98
CA THR A 58 7.93 -1.24 -1.83
C THR A 58 6.55 -0.69 -2.12
N PHE A 59 6.43 0.64 -2.26
CA PHE A 59 5.20 1.30 -2.68
C PHE A 59 5.36 1.89 -4.08
N SER A 60 4.31 1.84 -4.90
CA SER A 60 4.27 2.51 -6.19
C SER A 60 2.88 3.08 -6.48
N ALA A 61 2.82 4.09 -7.36
CA ALA A 61 1.56 4.63 -7.83
C ALA A 61 0.98 3.75 -8.94
N ALA A 62 -0.35 3.58 -8.94
CA ALA A 62 -1.08 2.88 -9.98
C ALA A 62 -2.45 3.53 -10.25
N GLN A 63 -3.19 3.02 -11.24
CA GLN A 63 -4.58 3.43 -11.48
C GLN A 63 -5.57 2.70 -10.56
N VAL A 64 -5.21 1.49 -10.12
CA VAL A 64 -6.04 0.61 -9.28
C VAL A 64 -5.14 0.05 -8.19
N ALA A 65 -5.69 -0.11 -6.99
CA ALA A 65 -5.00 -0.75 -5.89
C ALA A 65 -4.67 -2.22 -6.23
N ASP A 66 -3.42 -2.63 -6.04
CA ASP A 66 -2.95 -3.98 -6.35
C ASP A 66 -1.76 -4.36 -5.46
N VAL A 67 -1.57 -5.66 -5.24
CA VAL A 67 -0.40 -6.20 -4.52
C VAL A 67 0.34 -7.16 -5.44
N ARG A 68 1.55 -6.78 -5.83
CA ARG A 68 2.45 -7.60 -6.62
C ARG A 68 3.43 -8.33 -5.72
N LEU A 69 3.67 -9.59 -6.06
CA LEU A 69 4.55 -10.48 -5.33
C LEU A 69 5.65 -10.92 -6.29
N LEU A 70 6.90 -10.71 -5.90
CA LEU A 70 8.07 -11.16 -6.65
C LEU A 70 8.91 -12.07 -5.75
N GLY A 71 9.41 -13.15 -6.33
CA GLY A 71 10.15 -14.18 -5.59
C GLY A 71 9.25 -15.27 -4.97
N PRO A 72 9.85 -16.22 -4.24
CA PRO A 72 9.15 -17.39 -3.74
C PRO A 72 8.45 -17.13 -2.40
N PHE A 73 7.12 -17.23 -2.38
CA PHE A 73 6.32 -17.22 -1.14
C PHE A 73 5.84 -18.64 -0.79
N PRO A 74 5.74 -18.99 0.52
CA PRO A 74 5.31 -20.33 0.92
C PRO A 74 3.82 -20.58 0.65
N GLU A 75 2.97 -19.56 0.74
CA GLU A 75 1.55 -19.64 0.41
C GLU A 75 1.27 -19.30 -1.06
N LYS A 76 0.06 -19.67 -1.52
CA LYS A 76 -0.43 -19.26 -2.85
C LYS A 76 -0.57 -17.74 -2.90
N ALA A 77 -0.22 -17.15 -4.04
CA ALA A 77 -0.27 -15.70 -4.25
C ALA A 77 -1.60 -15.02 -3.81
N PRO A 78 -2.80 -15.57 -4.07
CA PRO A 78 -4.05 -14.95 -3.59
C PRO A 78 -4.14 -14.84 -2.06
N VAL A 79 -3.58 -15.80 -1.33
CA VAL A 79 -3.59 -15.80 0.15
C VAL A 79 -2.68 -14.68 0.67
N VAL A 80 -1.47 -14.58 0.11
CA VAL A 80 -0.52 -13.52 0.47
C VAL A 80 -1.11 -12.14 0.15
N ARG A 81 -1.71 -11.96 -1.03
CA ARG A 81 -2.35 -10.70 -1.44
C ARG A 81 -3.48 -10.30 -0.49
N ALA A 82 -4.40 -11.23 -0.19
CA ALA A 82 -5.53 -10.94 0.70
C ALA A 82 -5.06 -10.53 2.10
N TRP A 83 -4.01 -11.19 2.62
CA TRP A 83 -3.43 -10.83 3.91
C TRP A 83 -2.77 -9.45 3.88
N VAL A 84 -1.94 -9.13 2.87
CA VAL A 84 -1.32 -7.81 2.72
C VAL A 84 -2.37 -6.71 2.55
N GLN A 85 -3.45 -6.98 1.82
CA GLN A 85 -4.56 -6.05 1.65
C GLN A 85 -5.30 -5.77 2.96
N GLY A 86 -5.49 -6.80 3.80
CA GLY A 86 -6.06 -6.63 5.14
C GLY A 86 -5.16 -5.76 6.03
N LEU A 87 -3.86 -6.07 6.07
CA LEU A 87 -2.87 -5.30 6.83
C LEU A 87 -2.80 -3.83 6.40
N LEU A 88 -2.83 -3.57 5.09
CA LEU A 88 -2.89 -2.21 4.55
C LEU A 88 -4.18 -1.50 4.95
N GLY A 89 -5.33 -2.20 4.94
CA GLY A 89 -6.61 -1.65 5.37
C GLY A 89 -6.56 -1.18 6.83
N GLU A 90 -6.09 -2.05 7.73
CA GLU A 90 -5.94 -1.75 9.16
C GLU A 90 -5.02 -0.53 9.39
N ALA A 91 -3.87 -0.48 8.70
CA ALA A 91 -2.94 0.64 8.84
C ALA A 91 -3.50 1.97 8.32
N LEU A 92 -4.28 1.93 7.23
CA LEU A 92 -4.93 3.12 6.69
C LEU A 92 -6.06 3.63 7.61
N GLU A 93 -6.80 2.73 8.25
CA GLU A 93 -7.82 3.09 9.25
C GLU A 93 -7.17 3.78 10.46
N ASN A 94 -6.04 3.24 10.95
CA ASN A 94 -5.29 3.85 12.06
C ASN A 94 -4.73 5.25 11.72
N LEU A 95 -4.39 5.51 10.45
CA LEU A 95 -3.95 6.85 10.02
C LEU A 95 -5.07 7.90 10.03
N THR A 96 -6.32 7.48 9.80
CA THR A 96 -7.47 8.40 9.77
C THR A 96 -7.96 8.81 11.16
N ASP A 97 -7.59 8.07 12.20
CA ASP A 97 -7.94 8.35 13.60
C ASP A 97 -7.00 9.37 14.29
N VAL A 98 -5.98 9.87 13.57
CA VAL A 98 -5.07 10.92 14.06
C VAL A 98 -5.61 12.28 13.64
N GLU A 99 -6.57 12.82 14.41
CA GLU A 99 -7.05 14.21 14.33
C GLU A 99 -6.07 15.22 14.95
#